data_AF-A0A2B7UT22-F1
#
_entry.id   AF-A0A2B7UT22-F1
#
_cell.length_a   1.000
_cell.length_b   1.000
_cell.length_c   1.000
_cell.angle_alpha   90.00
_cell.angle_beta   90.00
_cell.angle_gamma   90.00
#
_symmetry.space_group_name_H-M   'P 1'
#
loop_
_entity.id
_entity.type
_entity.pdbx_description
1 polymer ?
#
loop_
_entity_poly.entity_id
_entity_poly.type
_entity_poly.pdbx_seq_one_letter_code
_entity_poly.pdbx_strand_id
1 'polypeptide(L)'
;YTKTTATFSIDNKGHVEIDPRQMPLRITFKGASENLKIKNKTTKEEWSYTGITTDKDTIVIDQVRSTKNSLSIVRDTNKKAISLKEGINDFEVTGAKGVFSISFDFRFQYL
;
A
#
# COMPACT_ATOMS: atom_id res chain seq x y z
N TYR A 1 2.07 5.92 9.42
CA TYR A 1 3.41 6.22 8.85
C TYR A 1 3.26 6.87 7.47
N THR A 2 4.09 7.86 7.09
CA THR A 2 4.08 8.49 5.74
C THR A 2 5.50 8.56 5.17
N LYS A 3 5.64 8.30 3.87
CA LYS A 3 6.92 8.24 3.13
C LYS A 3 6.78 8.93 1.77
N THR A 4 7.88 9.44 1.24
CA THR A 4 7.95 10.16 -0.05
C THR A 4 9.03 9.61 -0.99
N THR A 5 9.67 8.51 -0.61
CA THR A 5 10.70 7.81 -1.40
C THR A 5 10.15 6.50 -1.94
N ALA A 6 10.72 6.00 -3.04
CA ALA A 6 10.31 4.73 -3.66
C ALA A 6 10.64 3.52 -2.78
N THR A 7 11.72 3.58 -2.00
CA THR A 7 12.11 2.55 -1.04
C THR A 7 12.04 3.11 0.38
N PHE A 8 11.47 2.33 1.29
CA PHE A 8 11.28 2.72 2.69
C PHE A 8 10.92 1.48 3.52
N SER A 9 10.91 1.65 4.84
CA SER A 9 10.43 0.61 5.76
C SER A 9 9.28 1.09 6.62
N ILE A 10 8.40 0.16 6.97
CA ILE A 10 7.25 0.32 7.88
C ILE A 10 7.44 -0.64 9.05
N ASP A 11 7.37 -0.11 10.26
CA ASP A 11 7.59 -0.89 11.48
C ASP A 11 6.24 -1.24 12.13
N ASN A 12 5.89 -2.53 12.07
CA ASN A 12 4.77 -3.09 12.82
C ASN A 12 5.26 -3.44 14.23
N LYS A 13 5.07 -2.50 15.17
CA LYS A 13 5.46 -2.64 16.57
C LYS A 13 4.54 -3.53 17.42
N GLY A 14 3.55 -4.16 16.81
CA GLY A 14 2.75 -5.20 17.47
C GLY A 14 3.47 -6.54 17.49
N HIS A 15 2.91 -7.53 18.18
CA HIS A 15 3.45 -8.90 18.24
C HIS A 15 2.75 -9.86 17.26
N VAL A 16 2.01 -9.31 16.29
CA VAL A 16 1.17 -10.10 15.37
C VAL A 16 1.29 -9.55 13.96
N GLU A 17 1.25 -10.45 12.98
CA GLU A 17 1.08 -10.10 11.57
C GLU A 17 -0.26 -9.39 11.32
N ILE A 18 -0.22 -8.31 10.54
CA ILE A 18 -1.42 -7.61 10.08
C ILE A 18 -1.82 -8.19 8.72
N ASP A 19 -2.75 -9.16 8.71
CA ASP A 19 -3.39 -9.61 7.46
C ASP A 19 -4.59 -8.71 7.13
N PRO A 20 -4.56 -7.95 6.01
CA PRO A 20 -5.66 -7.07 5.59
C PRO A 20 -6.99 -7.80 5.32
N ARG A 21 -7.03 -9.14 5.26
CA ARG A 21 -8.27 -9.91 5.11
C ARG A 21 -9.09 -10.00 6.40
N GLN A 22 -8.43 -9.82 7.54
CA GLN A 22 -9.02 -10.00 8.87
C GLN A 22 -8.79 -8.78 9.77
N MET A 23 -7.80 -7.94 9.45
CA MET A 23 -7.37 -6.81 10.25
C MET A 23 -7.38 -5.51 9.43
N PRO A 24 -7.65 -4.36 10.07
CA PRO A 24 -7.63 -3.08 9.39
C PRO A 24 -6.20 -2.69 9.00
N LEU A 25 -5.96 -2.58 7.70
CA LEU A 25 -4.77 -2.00 7.10
C LEU A 25 -5.18 -1.11 5.94
N ARG A 26 -4.79 0.16 6.01
CA ARG A 26 -5.07 1.15 4.97
C ARG A 26 -3.77 1.72 4.43
N ILE A 27 -3.57 1.56 3.13
CA ILE A 27 -2.44 2.12 2.40
C ILE A 27 -2.99 3.21 1.46
N THR A 28 -2.44 4.41 1.54
CA THR A 28 -2.86 5.55 0.70
C THR A 28 -1.68 6.03 -0.11
N PHE A 29 -1.80 6.01 -1.44
CA PHE A 29 -0.84 6.57 -2.38
C PHE A 29 -1.43 7.81 -3.04
N LYS A 30 -0.69 8.91 -3.07
CA LYS A 30 -1.05 10.14 -3.77
C LYS A 30 0.11 10.59 -4.64
N GLY A 31 -0.15 10.83 -5.91
CA GLY A 31 0.86 11.23 -6.89
C GLY A 31 0.59 10.65 -8.27
N ALA A 32 1.31 11.13 -9.27
CA ALA A 32 1.19 10.60 -10.62
C ALA A 32 1.82 9.20 -10.72
N SER A 33 1.24 8.32 -11.52
CA SER A 33 1.75 6.96 -11.73
C SER A 33 1.24 6.33 -13.02
N GLU A 34 1.98 5.36 -13.52
CA GLU A 34 1.58 4.45 -14.59
C GLU A 34 2.12 3.05 -14.25
N ASN A 35 1.26 2.03 -14.32
CA ASN A 35 1.61 0.67 -13.87
C ASN A 35 2.13 0.65 -12.42
N LEU A 36 1.41 1.32 -11.51
CA LEU A 36 1.79 1.43 -10.09
C LEU A 36 1.89 0.05 -9.45
N LYS A 37 3.00 -0.19 -8.74
CA LYS A 37 3.18 -1.38 -7.90
C LYS A 37 3.65 -0.97 -6.53
N ILE A 38 3.09 -1.62 -5.50
CA ILE A 38 3.50 -1.50 -4.11
C ILE A 38 3.89 -2.91 -3.67
N LYS A 39 5.15 -3.10 -3.32
CA LYS A 39 5.70 -4.41 -2.96
C LYS A 39 6.21 -4.39 -1.53
N ASN A 40 5.74 -5.31 -0.72
CA ASN A 40 6.36 -5.65 0.56
C ASN A 40 7.44 -6.71 0.28
N LYS A 41 8.71 -6.32 0.36
CA LYS A 41 9.86 -7.21 0.15
C LYS A 41 9.97 -8.28 1.24
N THR A 42 9.51 -7.99 2.46
CA THR A 42 9.56 -8.88 3.61
C THR A 42 8.53 -10.03 3.53
N THR A 43 7.32 -9.75 3.03
CA THR A 43 6.28 -10.78 2.80
C THR A 43 6.30 -11.36 1.39
N LYS A 44 7.04 -10.73 0.46
CA LYS A 44 7.10 -11.04 -0.98
C LYS A 44 5.77 -10.82 -1.72
N GLU A 45 4.88 -10.03 -1.13
CA GLU A 45 3.59 -9.68 -1.72
C GLU A 45 3.68 -8.39 -2.53
N GLU A 46 2.89 -8.32 -3.59
CA GLU A 46 2.83 -7.17 -4.50
C GLU A 46 1.38 -6.88 -4.85
N TRP A 47 0.97 -5.64 -4.62
CA TRP A 47 -0.26 -5.07 -5.19
C TRP A 47 0.11 -4.26 -6.43
N SER A 48 -0.65 -4.39 -7.51
CA SER A 48 -0.40 -3.65 -8.74
C SER A 48 -1.69 -3.10 -9.34
N TYR A 49 -1.58 -1.95 -10.01
CA TYR A 49 -2.64 -1.26 -10.73
C TYR A 49 -2.19 -0.83 -12.12
N THR A 50 -2.95 -1.19 -13.15
CA THR A 50 -2.59 -0.96 -14.57
C THR A 50 -3.06 0.40 -15.09
N GLY A 51 -3.92 1.11 -14.36
CA GLY A 51 -4.36 2.44 -14.75
C GLY A 51 -3.32 3.53 -14.43
N ILE A 52 -3.71 4.77 -14.73
CA ILE A 52 -2.87 5.97 -14.55
C ILE A 52 -3.43 6.82 -13.40
N THR A 53 -2.53 7.49 -12.67
CA THR A 53 -2.87 8.58 -11.75
C THR A 53 -2.15 9.87 -12.14
N THR A 54 -2.76 10.99 -11.80
CA THR A 54 -2.17 12.34 -11.82
C THR A 54 -1.70 12.73 -10.41
N ASP A 55 -1.01 13.85 -10.28
CA ASP A 55 -0.55 14.42 -9.00
C ASP A 55 -1.69 14.74 -8.01
N LYS A 56 -2.91 14.92 -8.51
CA LYS A 56 -4.13 15.18 -7.72
C LYS A 56 -4.86 13.90 -7.31
N ASP A 57 -4.58 12.79 -7.97
CA ASP A 57 -5.28 11.53 -7.73
C ASP A 57 -4.77 10.83 -6.47
N THR A 58 -5.68 10.16 -5.78
CA THR A 58 -5.39 9.35 -4.60
C THR A 58 -5.89 7.93 -4.80
N ILE A 59 -4.99 6.96 -4.63
CA ILE A 59 -5.32 5.54 -4.51
C ILE A 59 -5.38 5.18 -3.03
N VAL A 60 -6.46 4.51 -2.64
CA VAL A 60 -6.62 3.94 -1.30
C VAL A 60 -6.80 2.43 -1.44
N ILE A 61 -5.91 1.68 -0.82
CA ILE A 61 -6.05 0.24 -0.57
C ILE A 61 -6.50 0.12 0.88
N ASP A 62 -7.78 -0.17 1.08
CA ASP A 62 -8.38 -0.38 2.40
C ASP A 62 -8.72 -1.85 2.52
N GLN A 63 -7.94 -2.58 3.30
CA GLN A 63 -7.98 -4.03 3.38
C GLN A 63 -7.81 -4.65 1.97
N VAL A 64 -8.81 -5.39 1.50
CA VAL A 64 -8.82 -6.03 0.17
C VAL A 64 -9.46 -5.16 -0.93
N ARG A 65 -9.92 -3.95 -0.60
CA ARG A 65 -10.60 -3.06 -1.54
C ARG A 65 -9.66 -1.96 -2.00
N SER A 66 -9.69 -1.66 -3.29
CA SER A 66 -8.90 -0.58 -3.88
C SER A 66 -9.79 0.45 -4.56
N THR A 67 -9.54 1.72 -4.29
CA THR A 67 -10.25 2.86 -4.90
C THR A 67 -9.28 3.90 -5.42
N LYS A 68 -9.69 4.61 -6.47
CA LYS A 68 -9.08 5.85 -6.95
C LYS A 68 -10.11 6.97 -6.81
N ASN A 69 -9.82 8.00 -6.02
CA ASN A 69 -10.74 9.10 -5.73
C ASN A 69 -12.16 8.61 -5.37
N SER A 70 -12.22 7.62 -4.46
CA SER A 70 -13.45 6.95 -4.00
C SER A 70 -14.16 6.03 -5.01
N LEU A 71 -13.71 5.95 -6.27
CA LEU A 71 -14.24 5.01 -7.26
C LEU A 71 -13.47 3.69 -7.19
N SER A 72 -14.17 2.56 -7.27
CA SER A 72 -13.54 1.25 -7.24
C SER A 72 -12.65 1.03 -8.46
N ILE A 73 -11.43 0.55 -8.24
CA ILE A 73 -10.46 0.18 -9.28
C ILE A 73 -10.08 -1.30 -9.23
N VAL A 74 -10.79 -2.12 -8.43
CA VAL A 74 -10.42 -3.53 -8.17
C VAL A 74 -10.25 -4.33 -9.47
N ARG A 75 -11.07 -4.06 -10.49
CA ARG A 75 -10.98 -4.70 -11.81
C ARG A 75 -9.64 -4.47 -12.52
N ASP A 76 -9.01 -3.33 -12.25
CA ASP A 76 -7.78 -2.84 -12.87
C ASP A 76 -6.54 -3.16 -12.00
N THR A 77 -6.72 -4.01 -10.97
CA THR A 77 -5.64 -4.47 -10.09
C THR A 77 -5.37 -5.96 -10.26
N ASN A 78 -4.24 -6.44 -9.72
CA ASN A 78 -3.97 -7.88 -9.61
C ASN A 78 -4.80 -8.61 -8.53
N LYS A 79 -5.68 -7.90 -7.80
CA LYS A 79 -6.56 -8.41 -6.73
C LYS A 79 -5.81 -9.08 -5.57
N LYS A 80 -4.51 -8.83 -5.42
CA LYS A 80 -3.72 -9.31 -4.28
C LYS A 80 -3.78 -8.31 -3.13
N ALA A 81 -3.51 -8.80 -1.93
CA ALA A 81 -3.41 -7.96 -0.74
C ALA A 81 -1.93 -7.86 -0.29
N ILE A 82 -1.65 -6.98 0.65
CA ILE A 82 -0.32 -6.79 1.26
C ILE A 82 -0.50 -6.90 2.77
N SER A 83 0.17 -7.86 3.41
CA SER A 83 0.26 -7.97 4.86
C SER A 83 1.51 -7.27 5.42
N LEU A 84 1.56 -7.12 6.73
CA LEU A 84 2.73 -6.65 7.48
C LEU A 84 3.12 -7.70 8.51
N LYS A 85 4.32 -8.28 8.39
CA LYS A 85 4.89 -9.10 9.47
C LYS A 85 5.16 -8.27 10.71
N GLU A 86 5.35 -8.92 11.86
CA GLU A 86 5.92 -8.27 13.04
C GLU A 86 7.27 -7.63 12.71
N GLY A 87 7.52 -6.43 13.27
CA GLY A 87 8.73 -5.66 13.09
C GLY A 87 8.84 -4.94 11.73
N ILE A 88 10.07 -4.82 11.25
CA ILE A 88 10.40 -4.00 10.07
C ILE A 88 10.00 -4.73 8.78
N ASN A 89 9.14 -4.07 8.00
CA ASN A 89 8.76 -4.49 6.66
C ASN A 89 9.33 -3.51 5.63
N ASP A 90 10.12 -4.03 4.70
CA ASP A 90 10.75 -3.23 3.64
C ASP A 90 9.85 -3.15 2.42
N PHE A 91 9.70 -1.95 1.89
CA PHE A 91 8.80 -1.64 0.79
C PHE A 91 9.52 -1.06 -0.41
N GLU A 92 8.94 -1.31 -1.57
CA GLU A 92 9.31 -0.70 -2.84
C GLU A 92 8.07 -0.32 -3.63
N VAL A 93 8.05 0.93 -4.08
CA VAL A 93 7.02 1.49 -4.96
C VAL A 93 7.64 1.72 -6.33
N THR A 94 7.03 1.16 -7.37
CA THR A 94 7.43 1.38 -8.76
C THR A 94 6.25 1.87 -9.60
N GLY A 95 6.52 2.50 -10.73
CA GLY A 95 5.50 3.12 -11.58
C GLY A 95 5.04 4.50 -11.12
N ALA A 96 5.48 4.98 -9.95
CA ALA A 96 5.27 6.37 -9.53
C ALA A 96 6.08 7.33 -10.42
N LYS A 97 5.46 8.46 -10.79
CA LYS A 97 6.04 9.50 -11.64
C LYS A 97 6.10 10.81 -10.85
N GLY A 98 7.30 11.39 -10.74
CA GLY A 98 7.50 12.65 -10.02
C GLY A 98 7.27 12.53 -8.52
N VAL A 99 6.77 13.62 -7.91
CA VAL A 99 6.53 13.69 -6.47
C VAL A 99 5.30 12.87 -6.09
N PHE A 100 5.44 12.04 -5.07
CA PHE A 100 4.34 11.28 -4.49
C PHE A 100 4.50 11.16 -2.98
N SER A 101 3.42 10.75 -2.32
CA SER A 101 3.42 10.33 -0.92
C SER A 101 2.69 9.00 -0.78
N ILE A 102 3.17 8.15 0.12
CA ILE A 102 2.52 6.92 0.52
C ILE A 102 2.41 6.84 2.04
N SER A 103 1.24 6.47 2.55
CA SER A 103 1.00 6.33 3.98
C SER A 103 0.34 5.01 4.34
N PHE A 104 0.66 4.52 5.53
CA PHE A 104 0.16 3.29 6.12
C PHE A 104 -0.52 3.62 7.45
N ASP A 105 -1.77 3.22 7.58
CA ASP A 105 -2.60 3.35 8.77
C ASP A 105 -3.12 1.96 9.16
N PHE A 106 -2.74 1.53 10.35
CA PHE A 106 -3.11 0.25 10.95
C PHE A 106 -2.97 0.36 12.47
N ARG A 107 -3.66 -0.52 13.20
CA ARG A 107 -3.53 -0.61 14.67
C ARG A 107 -2.49 -1.65 15.03
N PHE A 108 -1.65 -1.31 16.02
CA PHE A 108 -0.78 -2.31 16.63
C PHE A 108 -1.64 -3.28 17.44
N GLN A 109 -1.41 -4.57 17.23
CA GLN A 109 -2.05 -5.64 17.99
C GLN A 109 -1.05 -6.24 18.96
N TYR A 110 -1.44 -6.33 20.22
CA TYR A 110 -0.68 -6.95 21.30
C TYR A 110 -1.49 -8.17 21.77
N LEU A 111 -0.92 -9.37 21.62
CA LEU A 111 -1.46 -10.59 22.24
C LEU A 111 -1.09 -10.63 23.72
#